data_AF-A0A7C4PDT4-F1
#
_entry.id   AF-A0A7C4PDT4-F1
#
_cell.length_a   1.000
_cell.length_b   1.000
_cell.length_c   1.000
_cell.angle_alpha   90.00
_cell.angle_beta   90.00
_cell.angle_gamma   90.00
#
_symmetry.space_group_name_H-M   'P 1'
#
loop_
_entity.id
_entity.type
_entity.pdbx_description
1 polymer ?
#
loop_
_entity_poly.entity_id
_entity_poly.type
_entity_poly.pdbx_seq_one_letter_code
_entity_poly.pdbx_strand_id
1 'polypeptide(L)'
;MKKLGLTFLVLVLAFSSIAAALASTNVLKIGQTVSFYAGRAGVFFSNSRMAGMVTVNRKGTDKVPGIDAPIFAQKLLDVRMTDLKGNKVKFVTGPVYVYFSVTDRELRAFEAGKLGIFYYDPWKNQWTGCSTFRVGNGTNLNQLACRIRVFGLYGLGN
;
A
#
# COMPACT_ATOMS: atom_id res chain seq x y z
N MET A 1 -15.17 6.33 -54.09
CA MET A 1 -15.18 7.22 -52.90
C MET A 1 -16.13 6.65 -51.87
N LYS A 2 -15.77 6.68 -50.57
CA LYS A 2 -16.51 6.11 -49.39
C LYS A 2 -16.13 4.68 -48.93
N LYS A 3 -14.84 4.35 -48.75
CA LYS A 3 -14.42 3.20 -47.89
C LYS A 3 -13.06 3.41 -47.20
N LEU A 4 -12.69 4.64 -46.86
CA LEU A 4 -11.40 4.92 -46.19
C LEU A 4 -11.50 5.66 -44.84
N GLY A 5 -12.71 5.98 -44.38
CA GLY A 5 -12.92 6.78 -43.17
C GLY A 5 -13.17 5.98 -41.88
N LEU A 6 -13.36 4.66 -41.96
CA LEU A 6 -13.84 3.86 -40.82
C LEU A 6 -12.74 3.06 -40.10
N THR A 7 -11.52 3.04 -40.63
CA THR A 7 -10.40 2.27 -40.06
C THR A 7 -9.59 3.06 -39.03
N PHE A 8 -9.75 4.39 -38.98
CA PHE A 8 -8.98 5.23 -38.04
C PHE A 8 -9.66 5.45 -36.68
N LEU A 9 -10.96 5.15 -36.56
CA LEU A 9 -11.71 5.37 -35.31
C LEU A 9 -11.68 4.15 -34.36
N VAL A 10 -11.32 2.97 -34.85
CA VAL A 10 -11.27 1.74 -34.04
C VAL A 10 -9.91 1.57 -33.34
N LEU A 11 -8.87 2.30 -33.74
CA LEU A 11 -7.54 2.21 -33.12
C LEU A 11 -7.32 3.18 -31.94
N VAL A 12 -8.17 4.20 -31.76
CA VAL A 12 -8.02 5.19 -30.66
C VAL A 12 -8.74 4.77 -29.37
N LEU A 13 -9.53 3.69 -29.41
CA LEU A 13 -10.21 3.12 -28.24
C LEU A 13 -9.54 1.84 -27.71
N ALA A 14 -8.44 1.40 -28.33
CA ALA A 14 -7.63 0.30 -27.82
C ALA A 14 -6.59 0.87 -26.82
N PHE A 15 -6.76 0.53 -25.54
CA PHE A 15 -5.76 0.62 -24.47
C PHE A 15 -5.52 1.96 -23.75
N SER A 16 -6.56 2.77 -23.54
CA SER A 16 -6.62 3.62 -22.34
C SER A 16 -7.27 2.91 -21.15
N SER A 17 -7.06 1.59 -21.01
CA SER A 17 -7.21 0.89 -19.73
C SER A 17 -5.97 1.09 -18.87
N ILE A 18 -5.58 2.36 -18.68
CA ILE A 18 -4.80 2.71 -17.49
C ILE A 18 -5.79 2.50 -16.34
N ALA A 19 -5.78 1.31 -15.75
CA ALA A 19 -6.30 1.11 -14.41
C ALA A 19 -5.46 2.02 -13.51
N ALA A 20 -5.81 3.30 -13.46
CA ALA A 20 -5.32 4.24 -12.48
C ALA A 20 -5.63 3.56 -11.15
N ALA A 21 -4.59 3.10 -10.47
CA ALA A 21 -4.74 2.68 -9.09
C ALA A 21 -5.18 3.94 -8.35
N LEU A 22 -6.49 4.09 -8.17
CA LEU A 22 -7.08 5.28 -7.60
C LEU A 22 -6.53 5.41 -6.18
N ALA A 23 -5.69 6.42 -5.97
CA ALA A 23 -5.32 6.84 -4.64
C ALA A 23 -6.60 7.18 -3.89
N SER A 24 -6.80 6.61 -2.71
CA SER A 24 -7.93 6.95 -1.85
C SER A 24 -7.47 7.96 -0.82
N THR A 25 -8.19 9.07 -0.67
CA THR A 25 -7.93 10.08 0.34
C THR A 25 -9.14 10.14 1.27
N ASN A 26 -8.90 9.87 2.56
CA ASN A 26 -9.97 9.67 3.54
C ASN A 26 -9.75 10.54 4.76
N VAL A 27 -10.83 11.01 5.37
CA VAL A 27 -10.79 11.76 6.63
C VAL A 27 -10.61 10.78 7.80
N LEU A 28 -9.62 11.04 8.65
CA LEU A 28 -9.41 10.34 9.92
C LEU A 28 -9.75 11.27 11.08
N LYS A 29 -10.49 10.76 12.07
CA LYS A 29 -10.81 11.47 13.30
C LYS A 29 -10.13 10.83 14.51
N ILE A 30 -9.90 11.61 15.56
CA ILE A 30 -9.44 11.10 16.86
C ILE A 30 -10.50 10.13 17.41
N GLY A 31 -10.04 9.05 18.05
CA GLY A 31 -10.87 8.00 18.62
C GLY A 31 -11.35 6.95 17.60
N GLN A 32 -11.17 7.20 16.31
CA GLN A 32 -11.70 6.33 15.26
C GLN A 32 -10.88 5.04 15.13
N THR A 33 -11.56 3.90 15.06
CA THR A 33 -10.98 2.63 14.63
C THR A 33 -11.41 2.37 13.19
N VAL A 34 -10.49 2.40 12.24
CA VAL A 34 -10.81 2.39 10.80
C VAL A 34 -9.68 1.81 9.97
N SER A 35 -10.04 1.17 8.85
CA SER A 35 -9.10 0.74 7.81
C SER A 35 -9.28 1.57 6.55
N PHE A 36 -8.19 2.01 5.95
CA PHE A 36 -8.16 2.59 4.60
C PHE A 36 -7.31 1.70 3.70
N TYR A 37 -7.85 1.33 2.54
CA TYR A 37 -7.21 0.35 1.67
C TYR A 37 -7.24 0.74 0.19
N ALA A 38 -6.36 0.11 -0.57
CA ALA A 38 -6.32 0.19 -2.01
C ALA A 38 -5.89 -1.19 -2.56
N GLY A 39 -6.83 -1.89 -3.20
CA GLY A 39 -6.61 -3.28 -3.63
C GLY A 39 -6.33 -4.21 -2.44
N ARG A 40 -5.24 -4.97 -2.52
CA ARG A 40 -4.85 -6.00 -1.53
C ARG A 40 -3.97 -5.48 -0.39
N ALA A 41 -3.94 -4.17 -0.13
CA ALA A 41 -3.14 -3.59 0.93
C ALA A 41 -3.82 -2.37 1.54
N GLY A 42 -3.49 -2.07 2.79
CA GLY A 42 -4.08 -0.94 3.49
C GLY A 42 -3.35 -0.56 4.77
N VAL A 43 -3.92 0.42 5.45
CA VAL A 43 -3.50 0.88 6.76
C VAL A 43 -4.69 0.87 7.70
N PHE A 44 -4.50 0.29 8.87
CA PHE A 44 -5.48 0.18 9.93
C PHE A 44 -5.06 1.04 11.13
N PHE A 45 -5.99 1.89 11.57
CA PHE A 45 -5.87 2.71 12.77
C PHE A 45 -6.74 2.09 13.84
N SER A 46 -6.15 1.74 14.98
CA SER A 46 -6.90 1.34 16.17
C SER A 46 -6.97 2.52 17.13
N ASN A 47 -8.19 2.94 17.50
CA ASN A 47 -8.44 4.07 18.40
C ASN A 47 -7.51 5.27 18.14
N SER A 48 -7.63 5.85 16.95
CA SER A 48 -6.69 6.84 16.42
C SER A 48 -6.40 7.97 17.41
N ARG A 49 -5.12 8.31 17.58
CA ARG A 49 -4.69 9.50 18.34
C ARG A 49 -4.41 10.70 17.43
N MET A 50 -4.83 10.61 16.18
CA MET A 50 -4.54 11.58 15.13
C MET A 50 -5.81 11.95 14.37
N ALA A 51 -5.85 13.17 13.83
CA ALA A 51 -6.89 13.62 12.91
C ALA A 51 -6.27 14.29 11.69
N GLY A 52 -6.91 14.15 10.53
CA GLY A 52 -6.40 14.68 9.28
C GLY A 52 -6.87 13.89 8.07
N MET A 53 -6.15 14.02 6.96
CA MET A 53 -6.39 13.27 5.73
C MET A 53 -5.36 12.16 5.58
N VAL A 54 -5.81 10.93 5.37
CA VAL A 54 -4.96 9.78 5.05
C VAL A 54 -5.13 9.46 3.58
N THR A 55 -4.03 9.52 2.84
CA THR A 55 -3.95 9.10 1.45
C THR A 55 -3.28 7.74 1.36
N VAL A 56 -3.95 6.79 0.71
CA VAL A 56 -3.46 5.44 0.44
C VAL A 56 -3.39 5.24 -1.07
N ASN A 57 -2.22 4.89 -1.59
CA ASN A 57 -2.00 4.70 -3.02
C ASN A 57 -1.21 3.41 -3.31
N ARG A 58 -1.39 2.85 -4.51
CA ARG A 58 -0.61 1.69 -4.98
C ARG A 58 0.37 2.13 -6.05
N LYS A 59 1.66 1.96 -5.76
CA LYS A 59 2.73 2.28 -6.72
C LYS A 59 3.24 1.01 -7.40
N GLY A 60 3.61 1.14 -8.67
CA GLY A 60 4.32 0.09 -9.39
C GLY A 60 5.65 -0.26 -8.71
N THR A 61 6.22 -1.38 -9.13
CA THR A 61 7.53 -1.89 -8.68
C THR A 61 8.62 -1.65 -9.72
N ASP A 62 8.34 -0.86 -10.75
CA ASP A 62 9.22 -0.49 -11.85
C ASP A 62 10.23 0.61 -11.48
N LYS A 63 9.85 1.48 -10.53
CA LYS A 63 10.68 2.59 -10.03
C LYS A 63 10.70 2.58 -8.50
N VAL A 64 11.22 1.51 -7.93
CA VAL A 64 11.39 1.39 -6.48
C VAL A 64 12.58 2.26 -6.04
N PRO A 65 12.42 3.15 -5.04
CA PRO A 65 13.55 3.90 -4.49
C PRO A 65 14.46 3.01 -3.64
N GLY A 66 15.69 3.48 -3.38
CA GLY A 66 16.66 2.80 -2.54
C GLY A 66 17.56 1.81 -3.27
N ILE A 67 18.69 1.49 -2.64
CA ILE A 67 19.55 0.38 -3.05
C ILE A 67 19.00 -0.95 -2.54
N ASP A 68 19.31 -2.05 -3.23
CA ASP A 68 19.00 -3.43 -2.83
C ASP A 68 17.54 -3.65 -2.41
N ALA A 69 16.62 -3.13 -3.22
CA ALA A 69 15.20 -3.31 -2.98
C ALA A 69 14.80 -4.80 -3.02
N PRO A 70 13.99 -5.28 -2.05
CA PRO A 70 13.41 -6.62 -2.09
C PRO A 70 12.65 -6.87 -3.39
N ILE A 71 12.54 -8.14 -3.79
CA ILE A 71 11.65 -8.48 -4.89
C ILE A 71 10.22 -8.49 -4.34
N PHE A 72 9.45 -7.47 -4.71
CA PHE A 72 8.10 -7.31 -4.19
C PHE A 72 7.11 -8.24 -4.89
N ALA A 73 6.35 -8.98 -4.10
CA ALA A 73 5.31 -9.90 -4.57
C ALA A 73 4.08 -9.15 -5.13
N GLN A 74 3.91 -7.88 -4.76
CA GLN A 74 2.77 -7.04 -5.11
C GLN A 74 3.21 -5.58 -5.31
N LYS A 75 2.31 -4.75 -5.86
CA LYS A 75 2.47 -3.28 -5.86
C LYS A 75 2.81 -2.74 -4.46
N LEU A 76 3.53 -1.63 -4.39
CA LEU A 76 3.88 -0.96 -3.15
C LEU A 76 2.68 -0.18 -2.59
N LEU A 77 2.58 -0.07 -1.27
CA LEU A 77 1.58 0.74 -0.58
C LEU A 77 2.24 2.06 -0.14
N ASP A 78 1.80 3.18 -0.70
CA ASP A 78 2.20 4.51 -0.24
C ASP A 78 1.13 5.07 0.69
N VAL A 79 1.48 5.26 1.96
CA VAL A 79 0.59 5.82 2.98
C VAL A 79 1.13 7.19 3.37
N ARG A 80 0.31 8.22 3.19
CA ARG A 80 0.63 9.59 3.57
C ARG A 80 -0.47 10.14 4.46
N MET A 81 -0.08 11.04 5.36
CA MET A 81 -1.04 11.75 6.19
C MET A 81 -0.73 13.25 6.14
N THR A 82 -1.79 14.06 6.08
CA THR A 82 -1.74 15.49 6.39
C THR A 82 -2.63 15.77 7.59
N ASP A 83 -2.22 16.70 8.46
CA ASP A 83 -3.05 17.16 9.57
C ASP A 83 -4.21 18.06 9.07
N LEU A 84 -5.04 18.52 9.99
CA LEU A 84 -6.18 19.41 9.67
C LEU A 84 -5.75 20.80 9.14
N LYS A 85 -4.48 21.17 9.29
CA LYS A 85 -3.89 22.41 8.75
C LYS A 85 -3.20 22.18 7.40
N GLY A 86 -3.22 20.96 6.87
CA GLY A 86 -2.57 20.58 5.63
C GLY A 86 -1.08 20.26 5.76
N ASN A 87 -0.51 20.25 6.97
CA ASN A 87 0.90 19.90 7.16
C ASN A 87 1.10 18.39 6.99
N LYS A 88 2.19 18.00 6.32
CA LYS A 88 2.57 16.60 6.21
C LYS A 88 2.93 16.03 7.59
N VAL A 89 2.29 14.93 7.94
CA VAL A 89 2.59 14.19 9.17
C VAL A 89 3.49 13.01 8.81
N LYS A 90 4.70 13.01 9.38
CA LYS A 90 5.69 11.94 9.12
C LYS A 90 5.62 10.81 10.13
N PHE A 91 5.40 11.13 11.40
CA PHE A 91 5.43 10.17 12.49
C PHE A 91 4.03 9.75 12.91
N VAL A 92 3.89 8.48 13.26
CA VAL A 92 2.64 7.87 13.69
C VAL A 92 2.49 8.00 15.20
N THR A 93 1.32 8.40 15.66
CA THR A 93 0.94 8.39 17.08
C THR A 93 -0.14 7.34 17.32
N GLY A 94 0.15 6.34 18.17
CA GLY A 94 -0.78 5.28 18.55
C GLY A 94 -0.56 3.93 17.85
N PRO A 95 -1.55 3.02 17.90
CA PRO A 95 -1.48 1.72 17.28
C PRO A 95 -1.99 1.78 15.83
N VAL A 96 -1.06 1.92 14.89
CA VAL A 96 -1.34 1.92 13.44
C VAL A 96 -0.55 0.81 12.77
N TYR A 97 -1.21 0.10 11.86
CA TYR A 97 -0.69 -1.10 11.20
C TYR A 97 -0.85 -0.97 9.71
N VAL A 98 0.20 -1.27 8.95
CA VAL A 98 0.02 -1.56 7.51
C VAL A 98 -0.23 -3.04 7.36
N TYR A 99 -1.01 -3.41 6.34
CA TYR A 99 -1.29 -4.80 6.05
C TYR A 99 -1.37 -5.07 4.55
N PHE A 100 -1.11 -6.33 4.20
CA PHE A 100 -1.26 -6.88 2.86
C PHE A 100 -2.10 -8.16 2.96
N SER A 101 -3.18 -8.23 2.20
CA SER A 101 -3.92 -9.47 1.97
C SER A 101 -3.07 -10.38 1.08
N VAL A 102 -2.81 -11.60 1.54
CA VAL A 102 -1.92 -12.56 0.89
C VAL A 102 -2.71 -13.75 0.34
N THR A 103 -2.22 -14.32 -0.77
CA THR A 103 -2.67 -15.61 -1.29
C THR A 103 -2.05 -16.73 -0.46
N ASP A 104 -2.55 -17.96 -0.60
CA ASP A 104 -1.98 -19.13 0.08
C ASP A 104 -0.52 -19.40 -0.32
N ARG A 105 -0.13 -19.03 -1.55
CA ARG A 105 1.27 -19.11 -1.99
C ARG A 105 2.17 -18.12 -1.22
N GLU A 106 1.73 -16.88 -1.09
CA GLU A 106 2.47 -15.85 -0.35
C GLU A 106 2.49 -16.15 1.16
N LEU A 107 1.39 -16.67 1.71
CA LEU A 107 1.34 -17.10 3.11
C LEU A 107 2.35 -18.20 3.39
N ARG A 108 2.41 -19.25 2.56
CA ARG A 108 3.42 -20.31 2.70
C ARG A 108 4.85 -19.78 2.60
N ALA A 109 5.09 -18.77 1.75
CA ALA A 109 6.39 -18.12 1.66
C ALA A 109 6.74 -17.36 2.95
N PHE A 110 5.77 -16.67 3.57
CA PHE A 110 5.94 -16.03 4.88
C PHE A 110 6.21 -17.06 5.99
N GLU A 111 5.44 -18.15 6.04
CA GLU A 111 5.62 -19.24 7.01
C GLU A 111 6.99 -19.93 6.87
N ALA A 112 7.56 -19.94 5.67
CA ALA A 112 8.92 -20.42 5.40
C ALA A 112 10.01 -19.37 5.67
N GLY A 113 9.68 -18.19 6.20
CA GLY A 113 10.62 -17.10 6.48
C GLY A 113 11.14 -16.38 5.23
N LYS A 114 10.49 -16.55 4.07
CA LYS A 114 10.91 -16.02 2.76
C LYS A 114 10.08 -14.84 2.30
N LEU A 115 9.23 -14.27 3.13
CA LEU A 115 8.40 -13.13 2.75
C LEU A 115 8.18 -12.26 3.98
N GLY A 116 8.19 -10.95 3.82
CA GLY A 116 7.95 -10.01 4.90
C GLY A 116 7.48 -8.66 4.39
N ILE A 117 6.96 -7.83 5.29
CA ILE A 117 6.68 -6.43 5.00
C ILE A 117 7.97 -5.64 5.21
N PHE A 118 8.31 -4.80 4.25
CA PHE A 118 9.42 -3.87 4.31
C PHE A 118 8.89 -2.43 4.19
N TYR A 119 9.61 -1.49 4.79
CA TYR A 119 9.38 -0.07 4.59
C TYR A 119 10.63 0.60 4.02
N TYR A 120 10.43 1.62 3.20
CA TYR A 120 11.52 2.43 2.67
C TYR A 120 11.94 3.48 3.71
N ASP A 121 13.22 3.45 4.11
CA ASP A 121 13.86 4.46 4.95
C ASP A 121 14.55 5.51 4.06
N PRO A 122 13.97 6.72 3.90
CA PRO A 122 14.53 7.75 3.03
C PRO A 122 15.80 8.40 3.59
N TRP A 123 16.09 8.23 4.89
CA TRP A 123 17.31 8.79 5.49
C TRP A 123 18.52 7.92 5.19
N LYS A 124 18.31 6.61 5.12
CA LYS A 124 19.35 5.63 4.79
C LYS A 124 19.35 5.20 3.33
N ASN A 125 18.36 5.64 2.55
CA ASN A 125 18.15 5.24 1.16
C ASN A 125 18.08 3.70 0.98
N GLN A 126 17.42 3.02 1.91
CA GLN A 126 17.37 1.56 1.96
C GLN A 126 16.00 1.03 2.38
N TRP A 127 15.74 -0.24 2.07
CA TRP A 127 14.58 -0.96 2.58
C TRP A 127 14.89 -1.65 3.89
N THR A 128 13.99 -1.53 4.86
CA THR A 128 14.15 -2.14 6.19
C THR A 128 12.98 -3.06 6.48
N GLY A 129 13.28 -4.25 6.99
CA GLY A 129 12.27 -5.22 7.40
C GLY A 129 11.39 -4.68 8.54
N CYS A 130 10.10 -4.95 8.45
CA CYS A 130 9.12 -4.69 9.48
C CYS A 130 8.81 -5.99 10.22
N SER A 131 8.62 -5.94 11.54
CA SER A 131 8.21 -7.11 12.34
C SER A 131 6.82 -7.58 11.91
N THR A 132 6.79 -8.48 10.94
CA THR A 132 5.59 -8.90 10.22
C THR A 132 4.93 -10.07 10.95
N PHE A 133 3.62 -10.01 11.13
CA PHE A 133 2.84 -11.07 11.77
C PHE A 133 1.57 -11.33 10.99
N ARG A 134 1.03 -12.54 11.11
CA ARG A 134 -0.24 -12.93 10.50
C ARG A 134 -1.40 -12.35 11.31
N VAL A 135 -2.39 -11.83 10.61
CA VAL A 135 -3.68 -11.39 11.16
C VAL A 135 -4.77 -12.29 10.61
N GLY A 136 -5.45 -13.00 11.50
CA GLY A 136 -6.60 -13.85 11.19
C GLY A 136 -6.74 -15.03 12.16
N ASN A 137 -7.96 -15.25 12.65
CA ASN A 137 -8.43 -16.51 13.24
C ASN A 137 -9.64 -16.96 12.42
N GLY A 138 -9.46 -17.88 11.47
CA GLY A 138 -10.55 -18.40 10.63
C GLY A 138 -10.23 -18.49 9.14
N THR A 139 -11.16 -19.07 8.37
CA THR A 139 -10.93 -19.67 7.05
C THR A 139 -10.73 -18.71 5.87
N ASN A 140 -10.89 -17.39 6.00
CA ASN A 140 -10.99 -16.53 4.81
C ASN A 140 -10.20 -15.20 4.84
N LEU A 141 -9.41 -14.90 5.88
CA LEU A 141 -8.62 -13.66 5.92
C LEU A 141 -7.15 -13.97 6.19
N ASN A 142 -6.39 -14.19 5.12
CA ASN A 142 -4.94 -14.28 5.16
C ASN A 142 -4.36 -12.88 4.97
N GLN A 143 -4.04 -12.21 6.08
CA GLN A 143 -3.36 -10.92 6.05
C GLN A 143 -2.04 -11.02 6.78
N LEU A 144 -1.03 -10.36 6.24
CA LEU A 144 0.20 -10.04 6.96
C LEU A 144 0.14 -8.58 7.33
N ALA A 145 0.50 -8.26 8.57
CA ALA A 145 0.50 -6.91 9.07
C ALA A 145 1.80 -6.60 9.81
N CYS A 146 2.09 -5.31 9.93
CA CYS A 146 3.15 -4.85 10.82
C CYS A 146 2.80 -3.48 11.41
N ARG A 147 3.23 -3.25 12.65
CA ARG A 147 3.01 -1.96 13.32
C ARG A 147 3.99 -0.93 12.76
N ILE A 148 3.49 0.25 12.43
CA ILE A 148 4.31 1.31 11.84
C ILE A 148 4.56 2.48 12.79
N ARG A 149 5.68 3.17 12.59
CA ARG A 149 6.06 4.40 13.33
C ARG A 149 6.17 5.63 12.45
N VAL A 150 6.21 5.44 11.13
CA VAL A 150 6.36 6.51 10.14
C VAL A 150 5.37 6.30 9.01
N PHE A 151 4.79 7.36 8.45
CA PHE A 151 4.07 7.26 7.19
C PHE A 151 5.07 7.24 6.03
N GLY A 152 4.81 6.42 5.00
CA GLY A 152 5.78 6.18 3.95
C GLY A 152 5.37 5.09 2.98
N LEU A 153 6.39 4.50 2.35
CA LEU A 153 6.24 3.48 1.32
C LEU A 153 6.53 2.09 1.91
N TYR A 154 5.64 1.15 1.62
CA TYR A 154 5.65 -0.20 2.16
C TYR A 154 5.54 -1.23 1.03
N GLY A 155 6.16 -2.38 1.20
CA GLY A 155 6.09 -3.47 0.24
C GLY A 155 6.07 -4.83 0.93
N LEU A 156 5.42 -5.80 0.29
CA LEU A 156 5.50 -7.21 0.65
C LEU A 156 6.53 -7.86 -0.27
N GLY A 157 7.66 -8.31 0.25
CA GLY A 157 8.79 -8.78 -0.56
C GLY A 157 9.66 -9.80 0.14
N ASN A 158 10.68 -10.26 -0.58
CA ASN A 158 11.66 -11.24 -0.15
C ASN A 158 13.09 -10.84 -0.48
#